data_AF-A0A0K9Q1I6-F1
#
_entry.id   AF-A0A0K9Q1I6-F1
#
_cell.length_a   1.000
_cell.length_b   1.000
_cell.length_c   1.000
_cell.angle_alpha   90.00
_cell.angle_beta   90.00
_cell.angle_gamma   90.00
#
_symmetry.space_group_name_H-M   'P 1'
#
loop_
_entity.id
_entity.type
_entity.pdbx_description
1 polymer ?
#
loop_
_entity_poly.entity_id
_entity_poly.type
_entity_poly.pdbx_seq_one_letter_code
_entity_poly.pdbx_strand_id
1 'polypeptide(L)' 'MAAGSLISISEILKNNNYAVLKNIKTSTVEVCNETTGRLVSKAKLKISMEKSKEFDEVIARGNLKKVNGGINLDTNGI' A
#
# COMPACT_ATOMS: atom_id res chain seq x y z
N MET A 1 -7.78 7.90 -12.29
CA MET A 1 -6.42 8.42 -11.99
C MET A 1 -5.63 7.33 -11.28
N ALA A 2 -4.46 6.93 -11.78
CA ALA A 2 -3.64 5.90 -11.13
C ALA A 2 -2.56 6.49 -10.19
N ALA A 3 -2.08 7.70 -10.47
CA ALA A 3 -1.01 8.34 -9.68
C ALA A 3 -1.44 8.63 -8.24
N GLY A 4 -2.66 9.14 -8.03
CA GLY A 4 -3.19 9.40 -6.69
C GLY A 4 -3.22 8.14 -5.81
N SER A 5 -3.72 7.02 -6.35
CA SER A 5 -3.74 5.74 -5.63
C SER A 5 -2.35 5.25 -5.25
N LEU A 6 -1.36 5.37 -6.14
CA LEU A 6 0.04 5.02 -5.84
C LEU A 6 0.60 5.86 -4.68
N ILE A 7 0.34 7.17 -4.68
CA ILE A 7 0.77 8.08 -3.63
C ILE A 7 0.13 7.66 -2.31
N SER A 8 -1.18 7.49 -2.27
CA SER A 8 -1.90 7.11 -1.04
C SER A 8 -1.43 5.76 -0.49
N ILE A 9 -1.22 4.74 -1.35
CA ILE A 9 -0.68 3.45 -0.92
C ILE A 9 0.71 3.63 -0.30
N SER A 10 1.60 4.39 -0.95
CA SER A 10 2.95 4.60 -0.44
C SER A 10 2.97 5.35 0.90
N GLU A 11 2.05 6.29 1.11
CA GLU A 11 1.88 7.01 2.37
C GLU A 11 1.36 6.09 3.47
N ILE A 12 0.36 5.26 3.18
CA ILE A 12 -0.18 4.28 4.14
C ILE A 12 0.93 3.31 4.56
N LEU A 13 1.70 2.76 3.62
CA LEU A 13 2.76 1.81 3.93
C LEU A 13 3.89 2.44 4.77
N LYS A 14 4.28 3.68 4.45
CA LYS A 14 5.32 4.40 5.20
C LYS A 14 4.86 4.77 6.61
N ASN A 15 3.65 5.31 6.75
CA ASN A 15 3.14 5.81 8.02
C ASN A 15 2.83 4.69 9.03
N ASN A 16 2.57 3.47 8.54
CA ASN A 16 2.33 2.31 9.38
C ASN A 16 3.57 1.39 9.51
N ASN A 17 4.76 1.91 9.19
CA ASN A 17 6.04 1.20 9.30
C ASN A 17 6.11 -0.14 8.55
N TYR A 18 5.30 -0.34 7.50
CA TYR A 18 5.41 -1.53 6.64
C TYR A 18 6.60 -1.43 5.69
N ALA A 19 6.87 -0.23 5.17
CA ALA A 19 7.93 -0.05 4.18
C ALA A 19 8.61 1.32 4.31
N VAL A 20 9.88 1.36 3.90
CA VAL A 20 10.69 2.58 3.84
C VAL A 20 10.77 3.03 2.38
N LEU A 21 10.51 4.31 2.15
CA LEU A 21 10.65 4.91 0.83
C LEU A 21 12.13 4.94 0.41
N LYS A 22 12.44 4.44 -0.78
CA LYS A 22 13.80 4.51 -1.36
C LYS A 22 13.93 5.56 -2.44
N ASN A 23 12.99 5.59 -3.36
CA ASN A 23 13.11 6.44 -4.53
C ASN A 23 11.75 6.70 -5.18
N ILE A 24 11.53 7.92 -5.66
CA ILE A 24 10.36 8.33 -6.43
C ILE A 24 10.86 8.83 -7.78
N LYS A 25 10.35 8.25 -8.87
CA LYS A 25 10.66 8.67 -10.24
C LYS A 25 9.38 8.98 -10.99
N THR A 26 9.36 10.14 -11.63
CA THR A 26 8.35 10.52 -12.60
C THR A 26 8.97 10.53 -13.99
N SER A 27 8.18 10.16 -14.99
CA SER A 27 8.56 10.16 -16.39
C SER A 27 7.30 10.27 -17.23
N THR A 28 7.47 10.40 -18.54
CA THR A 28 6.39 10.21 -19.48
C THR A 28 6.67 8.98 -20.33
N VAL A 29 5.61 8.35 -20.81
CA VAL A 29 5.68 7.28 -21.80
C VAL A 29 4.72 7.60 -22.92
N GLU A 30 5.15 7.40 -24.16
CA GLU A 30 4.27 7.47 -25.31
C GLU A 30 3.43 6.20 -25.38
N VAL A 31 2.13 6.36 -25.58
CA VAL A 31 1.17 5.26 -25.64
C VAL A 31 0.26 5.51 -26.82
N CYS A 32 0.01 4.49 -27.64
CA CYS A 32 -1.02 4.59 -28.67
C CYS A 32 -2.40 4.63 -28.00
N ASN A 33 -3.19 5.65 -28.30
CA ASN A 33 -4.59 5.71 -27.91
C ASN A 33 -5.39 4.82 -28.88
N GLU A 34 -5.80 3.64 -28.42
CA GLU A 34 -6.52 2.64 -29.23
C GLU A 34 -7.81 3.18 -29.87
N THR A 35 -8.46 4.17 -29.26
CA THR A 35 -9.69 4.78 -29.80
C THR A 35 -9.41 5.74 -30.94
N THR A 36 -8.29 6.48 -30.90
CA THR A 36 -7.99 7.56 -31.86
C THR A 36 -6.81 7.26 -32.77
N GLY A 37 -6.08 6.16 -32.53
CA GLY A 37 -4.83 5.79 -33.21
C GLY A 37 -3.65 6.71 -32.96
N ARG A 38 -3.82 7.78 -32.17
CA ARG A 38 -2.78 8.79 -31.91
C ARG A 38 -1.85 8.37 -30.79
N LEU A 39 -0.55 8.66 -30.95
CA LEU A 39 0.40 8.60 -29.85
C LEU A 39 0.11 9.73 -28.85
N VAL A 40 -0.04 9.37 -27.58
CA VAL A 40 -0.25 10.32 -26.48
C VAL A 40 0.81 10.11 -25.40
N SER A 41 1.36 11.21 -24.89
CA SER A 41 2.29 11.19 -23.77
C SER A 41 1.51 11.05 -22.45
N LYS A 42 1.72 9.96 -21.73
CA LYS A 42 1.10 9.71 -20.42
C LYS A 42 2.14 9.80 -19.31
N ALA A 43 1.76 10.42 -18.19
CA ALA A 43 2.59 10.44 -16.99
C ALA A 43 2.74 9.03 -16.41
N LYS A 44 3.97 8.68 -16.02
CA LYS A 44 4.36 7.44 -15.36
C LYS A 44 5.04 7.77 -14.04
N LEU A 45 4.49 7.22 -12.95
CA LEU A 45 5.02 7.34 -11.60
C LEU A 45 5.56 5.98 -11.14
N LYS A 46 6.80 5.95 -10.64
CA LYS A 46 7.42 4.78 -10.02
C LYS A 46 7.86 5.13 -8.61
N ILE A 47 7.36 4.37 -7.63
CA ILE A 47 7.77 4.46 -6.23
C ILE A 47 8.49 3.15 -5.89
N SER A 48 9.74 3.23 -5.43
CA SER A 48 10.52 2.09 -4.95
C SER A 48 10.57 2.15 -3.43
N MET A 49 10.20 1.05 -2.79
CA MET A 49 10.17 0.93 -1.34
C MET A 49 10.88 -0.35 -0.92
N GLU A 50 11.43 -0.37 0.29
CA GLU A 50 12.03 -1.54 0.91
C GLU A 50 11.18 -1.98 2.11
N LYS A 51 11.18 -3.28 2.41
CA LYS A 51 10.55 -3.82 3.63
C LYS A 51 11.13 -3.10 4.85
N SER A 52 10.28 -2.59 5.74
CA SER A 52 10.73 -2.03 7.01
C SER A 52 11.31 -3.11 7.91
N LYS A 53 12.24 -2.72 8.80
CA LYS A 53 12.76 -3.60 9.85
C LYS A 53 11.66 -4.05 10.82
N GLU A 54 10.62 -3.23 10.98
CA GLU A 54 9.47 -3.48 11.86
C GLU A 54 8.36 -4.29 11.19
N PHE A 55 8.49 -4.63 9.90
CA PHE A 55 7.38 -5.23 9.14
C PHE A 55 6.83 -6.49 9.80
N ASP A 56 7.70 -7.41 10.23
CA ASP A 56 7.26 -8.68 10.81
C ASP A 56 6.54 -8.46 12.15
N GLU A 57 6.97 -7.47 12.93
CA GLU A 57 6.30 -7.06 14.16
C GLU A 57 4.94 -6.42 13.88
N VAL A 58 4.84 -5.53 12.89
CA VAL A 58 3.57 -4.88 12.52
C VAL A 58 2.56 -5.93 12.02
N ILE A 59 2.99 -6.92 11.24
CA ILE A 59 2.14 -8.04 10.81
C ILE A 59 1.68 -8.88 12.00
N ALA A 60 2.59 -9.21 12.92
CA ALA A 60 2.24 -9.95 14.13
C ALA A 60 1.20 -9.20 14.98
N ARG A 61 1.39 -7.88 15.21
CA ARG A 61 0.43 -7.02 15.93
C ARG A 61 -0.94 -7.00 15.24
N GLY A 62 -0.97 -6.91 13.90
CA GLY A 62 -2.21 -6.95 13.11
C GLY A 62 -2.98 -8.26 13.26
N ASN A 63 -2.27 -9.39 13.32
CA ASN A 63 -2.88 -10.72 13.50
C ASN A 63 -3.35 -10.96 14.94
N LEU A 64 -2.59 -10.50 15.94
CA LEU A 64 -2.98 -10.59 17.36
C LEU A 64 -4.25 -9.76 17.65
N LYS A 65 -4.40 -8.60 16.99
CA LYS A 65 -5.63 -7.79 17.09
C LYS A 65 -6.89 -8.52 16.61
N LYS A 66 -6.76 -9.52 15.72
CA LYS A 66 -7.89 -10.35 15.26
C LYS A 66 -8.33 -11.39 16.30
N VAL A 67 -7.41 -11.87 17.15
CA VAL A 67 -7.71 -12.89 18.18
C VAL A 67 -8.47 -12.29 19.36
N ASN A 68 -8.23 -11.03 19.69
CA ASN A 68 -8.89 -10.37 20.83
C ASN A 68 -10.29 -9.80 20.52
N GLY A 69 -10.84 -10.06 19.33
CA GLY A 69 -12.17 -9.58 18.91
C GLY A 69 -13.33 -10.51 19.25
N GLY A 70 -13.09 -11.62 19.94
CA GLY A 70 -14.13 -12.62 20.25
C GLY A 70 -13.77 -13.53 21.42
N ILE A 71 -13.93 -13.03 22.63
CA ILE A 71 -14.27 -13.83 23.82
C ILE A 71 -15.05 -12.93 24.77
N ASN A 72 -16.37 -12.89 24.61
CA ASN A 72 -17.24 -12.55 25.73
C ASN A 72 -17.41 -13.86 26.49
N LEU A 73 -16.66 -14.05 27.57
CA LEU A 73 -16.94 -15.11 28.53
C LEU A 73 -18.07 -14.58 29.42
N ASP A 74 -19.31 -14.76 28.97
CA ASP A 74 -20.44 -14.81 29.88
C ASP A 74 -20.32 -16.09 30.71
N THR A 75 -19.56 -15.99 31.80
CA THR A 75 -19.50 -17.05 32.81
C THR A 75 -20.87 -17.15 33.49
N ASN A 76 -21.73 -18.03 32.99
CA ASN A 76 -22.87 -18.57 33.73
C ASN A 76 -22.87 -20.10 33.62
N GLY A 77 -22.62 -20.76 34.75
CA GLY A 77 -22.50 -22.20 34.93
C GLY A 77 -21.20 -22.48 35.69
N ILE A 78 -21.20 -22.72 37.00
CA ILE A 78 -22.09 -23.52 37.85
C ILE A 78 -22.33 -22.79 39.17
#